data_AF-A0A6V8L3H9-F1
#
_entry.id   AF-A0A6V8L3H9-F1
#
_cell.length_a   1.000
_cell.length_b   1.000
_cell.length_c   1.000
_cell.angle_alpha   90.00
_cell.angle_beta   90.00
_cell.angle_gamma   90.00
#
_symmetry.space_group_name_H-M   'P 1'
#
loop_
_entity.id
_entity.type
_entity.pdbx_description
1 polymer ?
#
loop_
_entity_poly.entity_id
_entity_poly.type
_entity_poly.pdbx_seq_one_letter_code
_entity_poly.pdbx_strand_id
1 'polypeptide(L)' 'MRHKEIEMSLVQEPAPGPYVVATAWHCSACDVQGRTLEAGEATCWNCDGQVTVTARPSLKIDDL' A
#
# COMPACT_ATOMS: atom_id res chain seq x y z
N MET A 1 -53.51 -3.11 -6.36
CA MET A 1 -52.48 -2.11 -6.72
C MET A 1 -51.15 -2.65 -6.19
N ARG A 2 -50.19 -2.94 -7.07
CA ARG A 2 -48.85 -3.43 -6.70
C ARG A 2 -47.92 -2.24 -6.66
N HIS A 3 -47.45 -1.84 -5.49
CA HIS A 3 -46.26 -1.00 -5.40
C HIS A 3 -45.08 -1.96 -5.23
N LYS A 4 -44.27 -2.09 -6.30
CA LYS A 4 -42.95 -2.72 -6.24
C LYS A 4 -42.02 -1.69 -5.61
N GLU A 5 -41.58 -1.92 -4.39
CA GLU A 5 -40.44 -1.19 -3.84
C GLU A 5 -39.18 -1.76 -4.49
N ILE A 6 -38.50 -0.93 -5.26
CA ILE A 6 -37.19 -1.23 -5.83
C ILE A 6 -36.20 -1.02 -4.69
N GLU A 7 -35.87 -2.10 -3.97
CA GLU A 7 -34.73 -2.08 -3.05
C GLU A 7 -33.46 -1.97 -3.88
N MET A 8 -33.04 -0.72 -4.05
CA MET A 8 -31.78 -0.30 -4.64
C MET A 8 -30.66 -0.98 -3.87
N SER A 9 -30.11 -2.07 -4.43
CA SER A 9 -28.98 -2.77 -3.84
C SER A 9 -27.85 -1.77 -3.65
N LEU A 10 -27.60 -1.41 -2.38
CA LEU A 10 -26.42 -0.67 -1.97
C LEU A 10 -25.21 -1.48 -2.43
N VAL A 11 -24.59 -1.05 -3.53
CA VAL A 11 -23.18 -1.36 -3.76
C VAL A 11 -22.47 -0.67 -2.61
N GLN A 12 -22.17 -1.41 -1.54
CA GLN A 12 -21.34 -0.90 -0.46
C GLN A 12 -19.97 -0.67 -1.07
N GLU A 13 -19.71 0.57 -1.51
CA GLU A 13 -18.36 1.03 -1.76
C GLU A 13 -17.59 0.78 -0.45
N PRO A 14 -16.50 0.00 -0.46
CA PRO A 14 -15.75 -0.25 0.75
C PRO A 14 -15.34 1.12 1.29
N ALA A 15 -15.75 1.41 2.53
CA ALA A 15 -15.33 2.63 3.23
C ALA A 15 -13.81 2.76 3.03
N PRO A 16 -13.27 3.97 2.80
CA PRO A 16 -11.82 4.13 2.70
C PRO A 16 -11.21 3.62 4.01
N GLY A 17 -10.68 2.39 3.98
CA GLY A 17 -9.89 1.84 5.06
C GLY A 17 -8.70 2.76 5.29
N PRO A 18 -8.13 2.79 6.49
CA PRO A 18 -6.94 3.60 6.72
C PRO A 18 -5.83 3.09 5.77
N TYR A 19 -5.29 3.99 4.95
CA TYR A 19 -4.18 3.70 4.03
C TYR A 19 -2.86 4.12 4.67
N VAL A 20 -1.78 3.39 4.40
CA VAL A 20 -0.40 3.81 4.72
C VAL A 20 0.40 3.98 3.44
N VAL A 21 1.39 4.87 3.43
CA VAL A 21 2.31 5.01 2.30
C VAL A 21 3.56 4.19 2.59
N ALA A 22 3.82 3.18 1.76
CA ALA A 22 5.06 2.42 1.81
C ALA A 22 6.10 3.03 0.87
N THR A 23 7.38 2.88 1.19
CA THR A 23 8.49 3.19 0.28
C THR A 23 9.02 1.87 -0.27
N ALA A 24 8.78 1.60 -1.55
CA ALA A 24 9.39 0.47 -2.25
C ALA A 24 10.78 0.87 -2.76
N TRP A 25 11.76 -0.02 -2.62
CA TRP A 25 13.15 0.29 -2.92
C TRP A 25 13.92 -0.92 -3.47
N HIS A 26 15.02 -0.65 -4.16
CA HIS A 26 16.00 -1.64 -4.64
C HIS A 26 17.41 -1.27 -4.16
N CYS A 27 18.16 -2.26 -3.67
CA CYS A 27 19.58 -2.12 -3.35
C CYS A 27 20.40 -2.76 -4.47
N SER A 28 21.18 -1.96 -5.20
CA SER A 28 22.03 -2.45 -6.29
C SER A 28 23.23 -3.28 -5.80
N ALA A 29 23.74 -3.02 -4.60
CA ALA A 29 24.89 -3.74 -4.05
C ALA A 29 24.54 -5.19 -3.68
N CYS A 30 23.32 -5.43 -3.17
CA CYS A 30 22.86 -6.76 -2.78
C CYS A 30 21.91 -7.39 -3.81
N ASP A 31 21.48 -6.62 -4.81
CA ASP A 31 20.44 -6.99 -5.77
C ASP A 31 19.14 -7.50 -5.13
N VAL A 32 18.68 -6.81 -4.08
CA VAL A 32 17.44 -7.14 -3.38
C VAL A 32 16.47 -5.98 -3.40
N GLN A 33 15.17 -6.31 -3.38
CA GLN A 33 14.08 -5.35 -3.28
C GLN A 33 13.44 -5.43 -1.89
N GLY A 34 12.83 -4.33 -1.46
CA GLY A 34 12.15 -4.26 -0.17
C GLY A 34 11.12 -3.15 -0.10
N ARG A 35 10.45 -3.10 1.05
CA ARG A 35 9.47 -2.05 1.39
C ARG A 35 9.68 -1.62 2.83
N THR A 36 9.56 -0.32 3.07
CA THR A 36 9.62 0.27 4.42
C THR A 36 8.38 1.12 4.63
N LEU A 37 7.71 0.97 5.78
CA LEU A 37 6.49 1.72 6.13
C LEU A 37 6.79 3.06 6.82
N GLU A 38 8.02 3.26 7.27
CA GLU A 38 8.42 4.49 7.96
C GLU A 38 8.58 5.65 6.99
N ALA A 39 8.10 6.82 7.42
CA ALA A 39 8.36 8.08 6.75
C ALA A 39 9.81 8.50 7.01
N GLY A 40 10.74 8.03 6.17
CA GLY A 40 12.17 8.30 6.32
C GLY A 40 13.01 7.85 5.13
N GLU A 41 14.32 7.94 5.29
CA GLU A 41 15.28 7.33 4.37
C GLU A 41 15.25 5.80 4.56
N ALA A 42 14.97 5.06 3.49
CA ALA A 42 15.06 3.61 3.51
C ALA A 42 16.53 3.18 3.38
N THR A 43 16.91 2.11 4.09
CA THR A 43 18.20 1.43 3.95
C THR A 43 17.98 -0.04 3.62
N CYS A 44 19.00 -0.69 3.04
CA CYS A 44 18.91 -2.10 2.71
C CYS A 44 18.97 -2.94 3.98
N TRP A 45 17.96 -3.77 4.25
CA TRP A 45 17.95 -4.66 5.42
C TRP A 45 19.10 -5.67 5.46
N ASN A 46 19.75 -5.93 4.31
CA ASN A 46 20.80 -6.95 4.20
C ASN A 46 22.23 -6.40 4.42
N CYS A 47 22.47 -5.14 4.07
CA CYS A 47 23.82 -4.54 4.12
C CYS A 47 23.88 -3.15 4.73
N ASP A 48 22.75 -2.64 5.22
CA ASP A 48 22.55 -1.28 5.72
C ASP A 48 22.93 -0.17 4.71
N GLY A 49 23.16 -0.55 3.45
CA GLY A 49 23.56 0.34 2.37
C GLY A 49 22.42 1.22 1.86
N GLN A 50 22.80 2.24 1.09
CA GLN A 50 21.83 3.10 0.39
C GLN A 50 21.00 2.31 -0.62
N VAL A 51 19.76 2.73 -0.79
CA VAL A 51 18.79 2.12 -1.72
C VAL A 51 18.25 3.16 -2.67
N THR A 52 17.83 2.71 -3.85
CA THR A 52 17.08 3.53 -4.80
C THR A 52 15.60 3.34 -4.56
N VAL A 53 14.86 4.41 -4.28
CA VAL A 53 13.39 4.37 -4.19
C VAL A 53 12.81 4.15 -5.57
N THR A 54 11.97 3.14 -5.72
CA THR A 54 11.35 2.76 -7.00
C THR A 54 9.88 3.15 -7.08
N ALA A 55 9.17 3.19 -5.94
CA ALA A 55 7.78 3.64 -5.86
C ALA A 55 7.38 4.03 -4.43
N ARG A 56 6.29 4.80 -4.30
CA ARG A 56 5.65 5.14 -3.02
C ARG A 56 4.15 4.85 -3.03
N PRO A 57 3.73 3.56 -3.05
CA PRO A 57 2.32 3.21 -3.11
C PRO A 57 1.58 3.49 -1.79
N SER A 58 0.30 3.85 -1.90
CA SER A 58 -0.64 3.76 -0.78
C SER A 58 -1.18 2.33 -0.67
N LEU A 59 -0.94 1.68 0.46
CA LEU A 59 -1.42 0.34 0.80
C LEU A 59 -2.62 0.47 1.72
N LYS A 60 -3.65 -0.35 1.52
CA LYS A 60 -4.71 -0.50 2.54
C LYS A 60 -4.10 -1.23 3.72
N ILE A 61 -4.52 -0.91 4.94
CA ILE A 61 -4.04 -1.61 6.13
C ILE A 61 -4.36 -3.12 6.11
N ASP A 62 -5.42 -3.54 5.40
CA ASP A 62 -5.73 -4.96 5.21
C ASP A 62 -4.77 -5.70 4.25
N ASP A 63 -3.93 -4.95 3.50
CA ASP A 63 -2.94 -5.47 2.53
C ASP A 63 -1.49 -5.44 3.08
N LEU A 64 -1.30 -5.05 4.35
CA LEU A 64 0.01 -5.04 5.04
C LEU A 64 0.40 -6.41 5.59
#